data_AF-A0A257SJ48-F1
#
_entry.id   AF-A0A257SJ48-F1
#
_cell.length_a   1.000
_cell.length_b   1.000
_cell.length_c   1.000
_cell.angle_alpha   90.00
_cell.angle_beta   90.00
_cell.angle_gamma   90.00
#
_symmetry.space_group_name_H-M   'P 1'
#
loop_
_entity.id
_entity.type
_entity.pdbx_description
1 polymer ?
#
loop_
_entity_poly.entity_id
_entity_poly.type
_entity_poly.pdbx_seq_one_letter_code
_entity_poly.pdbx_strand_id
1 'polypeptide(L)'
;MKRSNPELIVGLDIGTSKVACIVAQSRGGREAEIIGVGQHPSRGLKKGVVVDIESTVQAITRAVQEAELMAGVQIHGAVVGIAGGHIRGYNSHGIVAIKNKEVSNDDVGRVMDAARAIVIPQDQNVIHILPQEFMIDSQEGVREPVGMSGVRLEARVHIVTGAVSAAQNITKCVERCGLQVQDLVLEQLASADAVLTADEKELGVCLVDIGGGTTDIAIFRDGAVRHTAVIPIAGDQVTNDIALGLRTPPVEAEQIKKLYGCALGDLIEQDDEIPVPSVGTRPPRTISRRILGDIIEPRIKELFELIQAELRRTGYEDMVAAGV
;
A
#
# COMPACT_ATOMS: atom_id res chain seq x y z
N MET A 1 21.47 34.05 12.06
CA MET A 1 20.68 33.04 11.32
C MET A 1 20.40 31.88 12.25
N LYS A 2 19.14 31.69 12.69
CA LYS A 2 18.76 30.46 13.39
C LYS A 2 18.84 29.33 12.35
N ARG A 3 19.72 28.34 12.57
CA ARG A 3 19.63 27.07 11.84
C ARG A 3 18.23 26.53 12.16
N SER A 4 17.37 26.33 11.16
CA SER A 4 16.14 25.56 11.40
C SER A 4 16.59 24.19 11.87
N ASN A 5 15.99 23.69 12.95
CA ASN A 5 16.22 22.31 13.32
C ASN A 5 15.81 21.43 12.13
N PRO A 6 16.63 20.42 11.79
CA PRO A 6 16.26 19.49 10.73
C PRO A 6 14.92 18.83 11.08
N GLU A 7 14.02 18.80 10.11
CA GLU A 7 12.70 18.17 10.26
C GLU A 7 12.86 16.65 10.14
N LEU A 8 12.43 15.93 11.17
CA LEU A 8 12.42 14.48 11.19
C LEU A 8 11.09 13.99 10.62
N ILE A 9 11.18 13.12 9.62
CA ILE A 9 10.04 12.46 8.99
C ILE A 9 10.14 10.99 9.37
N VAL A 10 9.05 10.44 9.90
CA VAL A 10 9.00 9.05 10.33
C VAL A 10 7.85 8.33 9.64
N GLY A 11 8.18 7.29 8.90
CA GLY A 11 7.23 6.37 8.29
C GLY A 11 7.15 5.08 9.11
N LEU A 12 5.94 4.59 9.36
CA LEU A 12 5.70 3.31 10.01
C LEU A 12 4.75 2.47 9.15
N ASP A 13 5.28 1.40 8.57
CA ASP A 13 4.52 0.38 7.85
C ASP A 13 4.23 -0.79 8.79
N ILE A 14 2.95 -1.08 9.02
CA ILE A 14 2.48 -2.14 9.92
C ILE A 14 1.91 -3.28 9.07
N GLY A 15 2.81 -4.01 8.41
CA GLY A 15 2.45 -5.11 7.53
C GLY A 15 2.05 -6.40 8.25
N THR A 16 1.42 -7.28 7.48
CA THR A 16 1.04 -8.64 7.94
C THR A 16 2.27 -9.50 8.27
N SER A 17 3.34 -9.39 7.49
CA SER A 17 4.55 -10.20 7.65
C SER A 17 5.62 -9.54 8.52
N LYS A 18 5.74 -8.21 8.45
CA LYS A 18 6.72 -7.41 9.19
C LYS A 18 6.16 -6.02 9.48
N VAL A 19 6.68 -5.40 10.53
CA VAL A 19 6.58 -3.96 10.78
C VAL A 19 7.91 -3.33 10.38
N ALA A 20 7.87 -2.21 9.66
CA ALA A 20 9.05 -1.44 9.27
C ALA A 20 8.90 0.02 9.69
N CYS A 21 9.96 0.58 10.28
CA CYS A 21 10.04 1.99 10.67
C CYS A 21 11.24 2.63 9.96
N ILE A 22 11.00 3.76 9.30
CA ILE A 22 12.03 4.54 8.62
C ILE A 22 12.04 5.94 9.21
N VAL A 23 13.23 6.43 9.55
CA VAL A 23 13.49 7.80 9.98
C VAL A 23 14.30 8.48 8.91
N ALA A 24 13.76 9.58 8.39
CA ALA A 24 14.42 10.42 7.42
C ALA A 24 14.56 11.86 7.94
N GLN A 25 15.59 12.54 7.46
CA GLN A 25 15.87 13.92 7.79
C GLN A 25 15.77 14.79 6.54
N SER A 26 14.91 15.82 6.57
CA SER A 26 14.86 16.83 5.50
C SER A 26 15.71 18.05 5.87
N ARG A 27 16.48 18.54 4.89
CA ARG A 27 17.27 19.78 4.99
C ARG A 27 16.63 20.95 4.26
N GLY A 28 15.29 20.98 4.17
CA GLY A 28 14.53 22.07 3.56
C GLY A 28 14.40 21.99 2.03
N GLY A 29 14.51 20.78 1.47
CA GLY A 29 14.28 20.48 0.05
C GLY A 29 13.39 19.23 -0.11
N ARG A 30 13.22 18.77 -1.36
CA ARG A 30 12.49 17.52 -1.68
C ARG A 30 13.28 16.24 -1.35
N GLU A 31 14.58 16.37 -1.12
CA GLU A 31 15.45 15.24 -0.79
C GLU A 31 15.45 15.02 0.73
N ALA A 32 15.07 13.82 1.14
CA ALA A 32 15.15 13.35 2.51
C ALA A 32 16.25 12.29 2.62
N GLU A 33 17.12 12.43 3.62
CA GLU A 33 18.18 11.47 3.90
C GLU A 33 17.68 10.45 4.90
N ILE A 34 17.70 9.15 4.57
CA ILE A 34 17.36 8.08 5.52
C ILE A 34 18.49 7.98 6.54
N ILE A 35 18.18 8.23 7.81
CA ILE A 35 19.12 8.19 8.92
C ILE A 35 18.88 7.03 9.89
N GLY A 36 17.71 6.37 9.81
CA GLY A 36 17.39 5.20 10.62
C GLY A 36 16.41 4.27 9.94
N VAL A 37 16.62 2.97 10.11
CA VAL A 37 15.72 1.91 9.65
C VAL A 37 15.64 0.87 10.76
N GLY A 38 14.43 0.42 11.05
CA GLY A 38 14.19 -0.69 11.95
C GLY A 38 13.06 -1.56 11.46
N GLN A 39 13.14 -2.87 11.72
CA GLN A 39 12.12 -3.80 11.27
C GLN A 39 11.97 -4.98 12.23
N HIS A 40 10.76 -5.50 12.33
CA HIS A 40 10.50 -6.67 13.16
C HIS A 40 9.44 -7.56 12.51
N PRO A 41 9.59 -8.90 12.54
CA PRO A 41 8.54 -9.82 12.11
C PRO A 41 7.22 -9.54 12.83
N SER A 42 6.12 -9.54 12.08
CA SER A 42 4.77 -9.32 12.61
C SER A 42 4.03 -10.63 12.78
N ARG A 43 3.26 -10.74 13.87
CA ARG A 43 2.35 -11.87 14.14
C ARG A 43 0.97 -11.42 14.59
N GLY A 44 0.78 -10.10 14.75
CA GLY A 44 -0.45 -9.53 15.27
C GLY A 44 -1.45 -9.11 14.20
N LEU A 45 -1.10 -9.25 12.92
CA LEU A 45 -1.92 -8.87 11.79
C LEU A 45 -2.29 -10.07 10.92
N LYS A 46 -3.46 -9.97 10.28
CA LYS A 46 -3.92 -10.91 9.26
C LYS A 46 -4.63 -10.13 8.16
N LYS A 47 -4.11 -10.19 6.94
CA LYS A 47 -4.69 -9.52 5.76
C LYS A 47 -4.94 -8.01 5.98
N GLY A 48 -3.98 -7.34 6.61
CA GLY A 48 -4.05 -5.89 6.92
C GLY A 48 -4.95 -5.52 8.10
N VAL A 49 -5.47 -6.50 8.85
CA VAL A 49 -6.29 -6.24 10.05
C VAL A 49 -5.57 -6.74 11.29
N VAL A 50 -5.52 -5.91 12.34
CA VAL A 50 -4.97 -6.28 13.64
C VAL A 50 -5.88 -7.31 14.31
N VAL A 51 -5.34 -8.49 14.59
CA VAL A 51 -6.01 -9.61 15.28
C VAL A 51 -5.46 -9.85 16.68
N ASP A 52 -4.24 -9.37 16.97
CA ASP A 52 -3.63 -9.39 18.30
C ASP A 52 -2.90 -8.06 18.55
N ILE A 53 -3.45 -7.27 19.48
CA ILE A 53 -2.94 -5.95 19.85
C ILE A 53 -1.57 -6.06 20.53
N GLU A 54 -1.36 -7.02 21.45
CA GLU A 54 -0.11 -7.11 22.21
C GLU A 54 1.05 -7.49 21.30
N SER A 55 0.84 -8.50 20.45
CA SER A 55 1.84 -8.91 19.46
C SER A 55 2.19 -7.77 18.48
N THR A 56 1.19 -6.96 18.09
CA THR A 56 1.40 -5.80 17.20
C THR A 56 2.17 -4.69 17.90
N VAL A 57 1.80 -4.33 19.13
CA VAL A 57 2.51 -3.34 19.97
C VAL A 57 3.97 -3.73 20.15
N GLN A 58 4.24 -5.01 20.43
CA GLN A 58 5.60 -5.52 20.56
C GLN A 58 6.40 -5.35 19.26
N ALA A 59 5.82 -5.71 18.10
CA ALA A 59 6.49 -5.59 16.81
C ALA A 59 6.82 -4.12 16.46
N ILE A 60 5.86 -3.20 16.67
CA ILE A 60 6.07 -1.76 16.49
C ILE A 60 7.17 -1.26 17.41
N THR A 61 7.11 -1.60 18.70
CA THR A 61 8.12 -1.16 19.69
C THR A 61 9.52 -1.58 19.27
N ARG A 62 9.69 -2.81 18.78
CA ARG A 62 11.00 -3.32 18.32
C ARG A 62 11.50 -2.61 17.07
N ALA A 63 10.65 -2.42 16.07
CA ALA A 63 11.03 -1.72 14.83
C ALA A 63 11.40 -0.25 15.11
N VAL A 64 10.63 0.42 15.98
CA VAL A 64 10.87 1.81 16.37
C VAL A 64 12.18 1.95 17.16
N GLN A 65 12.42 1.08 18.15
CA GLN A 65 13.66 1.08 18.93
C GLN A 65 14.92 0.87 18.06
N GLU A 66 14.85 -0.01 17.07
CA GLU A 66 15.95 -0.24 16.13
C GLU A 66 16.20 1.00 15.25
N ALA A 67 15.13 1.64 14.75
CA ALA A 67 15.23 2.86 13.95
C ALA A 67 15.77 4.04 14.77
N GLU A 68 15.31 4.23 16.01
CA GLU A 68 15.81 5.23 16.96
C GLU A 68 17.30 5.05 17.27
N LEU A 69 17.72 3.80 17.51
CA LEU A 69 19.12 3.47 17.79
C LEU A 69 20.02 3.81 16.60
N MET A 70 19.59 3.46 15.38
CA MET A 70 20.34 3.74 14.17
C MET A 70 20.43 5.25 13.89
N ALA A 71 19.32 5.98 14.07
CA ALA A 71 19.27 7.42 13.82
C ALA A 71 19.87 8.27 14.96
N GLY A 72 20.00 7.73 16.17
CA GLY A 72 20.44 8.48 17.35
C GLY A 72 19.44 9.55 17.78
N VAL A 73 18.14 9.33 17.56
CA VAL A 73 17.05 10.27 17.88
C VAL A 73 15.94 9.58 18.68
N GLN A 74 15.06 10.38 19.27
CA GLN A 74 13.79 9.89 19.81
C GLN A 74 12.66 10.22 18.83
N ILE A 75 11.79 9.24 18.59
CA ILE A 75 10.62 9.36 17.73
C ILE A 75 9.41 9.64 18.62
N HIS A 76 8.65 10.68 18.27
CA HIS A 76 7.43 11.06 19.01
C HIS A 76 6.14 10.86 18.21
N GLY A 77 6.25 10.74 16.88
CA GLY A 77 5.12 10.48 16.02
C GLY A 77 5.55 9.99 14.65
N ALA A 78 4.62 9.38 13.92
CA ALA A 78 4.87 8.80 12.62
C ALA A 78 3.65 8.96 11.70
N VAL A 79 3.91 9.00 10.40
CA VAL A 79 2.92 8.73 9.36
C VAL A 79 2.82 7.22 9.23
N VAL A 80 1.60 6.69 9.34
CA VAL A 80 1.37 5.25 9.47
C VAL A 80 0.66 4.71 8.23
N GLY A 81 1.20 3.63 7.66
CA GLY A 81 0.58 2.89 6.58
C GLY A 81 -0.70 2.19 7.03
N ILE A 82 -1.72 2.22 6.18
CA ILE A 82 -2.91 1.39 6.31
C ILE A 82 -3.21 0.70 4.98
N ALA A 83 -3.40 -0.62 5.04
CA ALA A 83 -3.85 -1.46 3.94
C ALA A 83 -4.76 -2.57 4.46
N GLY A 84 -5.33 -3.34 3.54
CA GLY A 84 -6.10 -4.53 3.88
C GLY A 84 -7.45 -4.62 3.18
N GLY A 85 -8.06 -5.80 3.25
CA GLY A 85 -9.33 -6.09 2.55
C GLY A 85 -10.55 -5.26 3.00
N HIS A 86 -10.39 -4.39 4.01
CA HIS A 86 -11.38 -3.46 4.52
C HIS A 86 -11.37 -2.10 3.80
N ILE A 87 -10.37 -1.84 2.94
CA ILE A 87 -10.26 -0.64 2.13
C ILE A 87 -11.20 -0.70 0.92
N ARG A 88 -11.80 0.44 0.56
CA ARG A 88 -12.65 0.60 -0.63
C ARG A 88 -12.33 1.91 -1.34
N GLY A 89 -12.30 1.87 -2.67
CA GLY A 89 -12.17 3.04 -3.53
C GLY A 89 -13.48 3.37 -4.24
N TYR A 90 -13.82 4.66 -4.32
CA TYR A 90 -15.03 5.17 -4.98
C TYR A 90 -14.68 6.37 -5.84
N ASN A 91 -15.15 6.40 -7.08
CA ASN A 91 -15.10 7.60 -7.90
C ASN A 91 -16.36 8.43 -7.66
N SER A 92 -16.18 9.74 -7.50
CA SER A 92 -17.27 10.70 -7.28
C SER A 92 -17.04 11.98 -8.06
N HIS A 93 -18.11 12.73 -8.26
CA HIS A 93 -18.12 13.96 -9.04
C HIS A 93 -18.92 15.05 -8.32
N GLY A 94 -18.37 16.26 -8.29
CA GLY A 94 -19.00 17.44 -7.71
C GLY A 94 -19.09 18.57 -8.73
N ILE A 95 -20.14 19.39 -8.62
CA ILE A 95 -20.40 20.52 -9.51
C ILE A 95 -20.81 21.74 -8.69
N VAL A 96 -20.22 22.90 -8.98
CA VAL A 96 -20.62 24.18 -8.39
C VAL A 96 -20.61 25.30 -9.42
N ALA A 97 -21.43 26.33 -9.18
CA ALA A 97 -21.36 27.57 -9.94
C ALA A 97 -20.20 28.47 -9.44
N ILE A 98 -19.53 29.13 -10.39
CA ILE A 98 -18.47 30.11 -10.17
C ILE A 98 -19.12 31.49 -10.01
N LYS A 99 -18.90 32.16 -8.88
CA LYS A 99 -19.61 33.41 -8.55
C LYS A 99 -19.12 34.63 -9.32
N ASN A 100 -17.81 34.79 -9.46
CA ASN A 100 -17.19 36.01 -10.00
C ASN A 100 -16.63 35.84 -11.41
N LYS A 101 -17.14 34.84 -12.16
CA LYS A 101 -16.63 34.42 -13.48
C LYS A 101 -15.15 34.03 -13.53
N GLU A 102 -14.50 33.93 -12.37
CA GLU A 102 -13.13 33.47 -12.19
C GLU A 102 -13.13 32.53 -10.99
N VAL A 103 -12.44 31.40 -11.13
CA VAL A 103 -12.35 30.37 -10.09
C VAL A 103 -11.47 30.88 -8.95
N SER A 104 -12.03 30.88 -7.75
CA SER A 104 -11.35 31.17 -6.50
C SER A 104 -11.10 29.89 -5.68
N ASN A 105 -10.25 29.99 -4.66
CA ASN A 105 -10.06 28.90 -3.69
C ASN A 105 -11.36 28.50 -2.97
N ASP A 106 -12.30 29.43 -2.78
CA ASP A 106 -13.63 29.11 -2.22
C ASP A 106 -14.42 28.20 -3.19
N ASP A 107 -14.37 28.46 -4.49
CA ASP A 107 -15.02 27.61 -5.49
C ASP A 107 -14.43 26.19 -5.48
N VAL A 108 -13.11 26.07 -5.36
CA VAL A 108 -12.42 24.78 -5.23
C VAL A 108 -12.84 24.05 -3.94
N GLY A 109 -12.87 24.74 -2.80
CA GLY A 109 -13.35 24.15 -1.55
C GLY A 109 -14.78 23.62 -1.68
N ARG A 110 -15.68 24.44 -2.26
CA ARG A 110 -17.09 24.05 -2.46
C ARG A 110 -17.26 22.88 -3.43
N VAL A 111 -16.49 22.82 -4.53
CA VAL A 111 -16.60 21.69 -5.47
C VAL A 111 -16.07 20.40 -4.88
N MET A 112 -14.99 20.47 -4.08
CA MET A 112 -14.46 19.31 -3.35
C MET A 112 -15.43 18.83 -2.27
N ASP A 113 -16.09 19.75 -1.56
CA ASP A 113 -17.17 19.44 -0.62
C ASP A 113 -18.35 18.73 -1.29
N ALA A 114 -18.75 19.20 -2.47
CA ALA A 114 -19.79 18.56 -3.26
C ALA A 114 -19.34 17.17 -3.75
N ALA A 115 -18.10 17.04 -4.22
CA ALA A 115 -17.57 15.79 -4.76
C ALA A 115 -17.42 14.71 -3.67
N ARG A 116 -17.11 15.09 -2.42
CA ARG A 116 -17.00 14.13 -1.30
C ARG A 116 -18.34 13.76 -0.65
N ALA A 117 -19.46 14.36 -1.07
CA ALA A 117 -20.78 14.15 -0.49
C ALA A 117 -21.45 12.83 -0.96
N ILE A 118 -20.75 11.71 -0.82
CA ILE A 118 -21.27 10.37 -1.09
C ILE A 118 -21.78 9.70 0.19
N VAL A 119 -22.67 8.72 0.04
CA VAL A 119 -23.13 7.90 1.16
C VAL A 119 -22.03 6.91 1.52
N ILE A 120 -21.38 7.14 2.65
CA ILE A 120 -20.36 6.24 3.21
C ILE A 120 -21.01 5.40 4.31
N PRO A 121 -20.82 4.07 4.31
CA PRO A 121 -21.29 3.21 5.39
C PRO A 121 -20.80 3.70 6.76
N GLN A 122 -21.63 3.55 7.80
CA GLN A 122 -21.29 4.04 9.15
C GLN A 122 -20.07 3.35 9.78
N ASP A 123 -19.73 2.15 9.31
CA ASP A 123 -18.56 1.38 9.72
C ASP A 123 -17.31 1.70 8.91
N GLN A 124 -17.37 2.69 8.00
CA GLN A 124 -16.29 3.15 7.16
C GLN A 124 -15.99 4.65 7.40
N ASN A 125 -14.73 5.04 7.35
CA ASN A 125 -14.29 6.43 7.36
C ASN A 125 -13.49 6.75 6.11
N VAL A 126 -13.57 7.99 5.64
CA VAL A 126 -12.70 8.51 4.58
C VAL A 126 -11.27 8.57 5.09
N ILE A 127 -10.35 8.00 4.33
CA ILE A 127 -8.90 8.09 4.54
C ILE A 127 -8.33 9.16 3.60
N HIS A 128 -8.62 9.06 2.30
CA HIS A 128 -8.12 9.99 1.29
C HIS A 128 -9.22 10.49 0.37
N ILE A 129 -9.08 11.74 -0.07
CA ILE A 129 -9.85 12.33 -1.17
C ILE A 129 -8.84 12.87 -2.17
N LEU A 130 -8.74 12.21 -3.31
CA LEU A 130 -7.69 12.43 -4.30
C LEU A 130 -8.33 13.08 -5.53
N PRO A 131 -8.03 14.36 -5.84
CA PRO A 131 -8.49 14.98 -7.07
C PRO A 131 -7.97 14.22 -8.28
N GLN A 132 -8.85 13.90 -9.22
CA GLN A 132 -8.47 13.29 -10.50
C GLN A 132 -8.31 14.36 -11.57
N GLU A 133 -9.28 15.25 -11.67
CA GLU A 133 -9.31 16.34 -12.64
C GLU A 133 -10.38 17.37 -12.25
N PHE A 134 -10.15 18.60 -12.68
CA PHE A 134 -11.15 19.65 -12.69
C PHE A 134 -11.63 19.90 -14.13
N MET A 135 -12.84 20.44 -14.24
CA MET A 135 -13.40 20.87 -15.52
C MET A 135 -14.09 22.23 -15.38
N ILE A 136 -13.94 23.09 -16.38
CA ILE A 136 -14.54 24.44 -16.40
C ILE A 136 -15.33 24.61 -17.69
N ASP A 137 -16.65 24.87 -17.60
CA ASP A 137 -17.53 25.13 -18.75
C ASP A 137 -17.42 24.11 -19.92
N SER A 138 -17.12 22.85 -19.61
CA SER A 138 -16.86 21.70 -20.54
C SER A 138 -15.42 21.51 -21.00
N GLN A 139 -14.48 22.35 -20.58
CA GLN A 139 -13.06 22.11 -20.76
C GLN A 139 -12.57 21.07 -19.73
N GLU A 140 -12.19 19.89 -20.20
CA GLU A 140 -11.62 18.80 -19.38
C GLU A 140 -10.10 18.95 -19.18
N GLY A 141 -9.54 18.16 -18.26
CA GLY A 141 -8.09 18.05 -18.05
C GLY A 141 -7.46 19.21 -17.28
N VAL A 142 -8.25 20.00 -16.54
CA VAL A 142 -7.74 21.10 -15.73
C VAL A 142 -7.16 20.54 -14.43
N ARG A 143 -5.86 20.77 -14.17
CA ARG A 143 -5.20 20.39 -12.90
C ARG A 143 -5.32 21.47 -11.83
N GLU A 144 -5.03 22.72 -12.21
CA GLU A 144 -5.03 23.89 -11.33
C GLU A 144 -6.09 24.88 -11.83
N PRO A 145 -7.32 24.84 -11.30
CA PRO A 145 -8.42 25.63 -11.84
C PRO A 145 -8.43 27.08 -11.35
N VAL A 146 -7.69 27.41 -10.28
CA VAL A 146 -7.71 28.76 -9.67
C VAL A 146 -7.19 29.82 -10.65
N GLY A 147 -7.93 30.92 -10.79
CA GLY A 147 -7.64 32.01 -11.72
C GLY A 147 -8.15 31.79 -13.14
N MET A 148 -8.70 30.62 -13.46
CA MET A 148 -9.34 30.37 -14.75
C MET A 148 -10.75 30.98 -14.77
N SER A 149 -11.17 31.48 -15.93
CA SER A 149 -12.51 32.05 -16.10
C SER A 149 -13.54 30.99 -16.46
N GLY A 150 -14.73 31.10 -15.89
CA GLY A 150 -15.87 30.26 -16.26
C GLY A 150 -17.12 30.49 -15.41
N VAL A 151 -18.17 29.72 -15.69
CA VAL A 151 -19.46 29.79 -14.99
C VAL A 151 -19.70 28.55 -14.12
N ARG A 152 -19.17 27.39 -14.53
CA ARG A 152 -19.31 26.11 -13.83
C ARG A 152 -17.95 25.48 -13.58
N LEU A 153 -17.70 25.08 -12.34
CA LEU A 153 -16.55 24.28 -11.94
C LEU A 153 -17.02 22.88 -11.54
N GLU A 154 -16.32 21.87 -12.05
CA GLU A 154 -16.54 20.47 -11.75
C GLU A 154 -15.26 19.84 -11.23
N ALA A 155 -15.39 18.84 -10.35
CA ALA A 155 -14.27 18.05 -9.87
C ALA A 155 -14.63 16.56 -9.91
N ARG A 156 -13.75 15.74 -10.50
CA ARG A 156 -13.78 14.29 -10.34
C ARG A 156 -12.75 13.91 -9.29
N VAL A 157 -13.14 13.05 -8.35
CA VAL A 157 -12.29 12.64 -7.22
C VAL A 157 -12.33 11.13 -7.03
N HIS A 158 -11.22 10.57 -6.56
CA HIS A 158 -11.14 9.22 -6.03
C HIS A 158 -11.16 9.29 -4.50
N ILE A 159 -12.16 8.68 -3.88
CA ILE A 159 -12.35 8.63 -2.44
C ILE A 159 -11.95 7.25 -1.96
N VAL A 160 -11.05 7.20 -0.99
CA VAL A 160 -10.61 5.96 -0.34
C VAL A 160 -11.20 5.93 1.06
N THR A 161 -11.90 4.85 1.39
CA THR A 161 -12.40 4.60 2.74
C THR A 161 -11.79 3.35 3.35
N GLY A 162 -11.77 3.27 4.67
CA GLY A 162 -11.44 2.04 5.39
C GLY A 162 -12.33 1.86 6.62
N ALA A 163 -12.43 0.61 7.08
CA ALA A 163 -13.17 0.27 8.28
C ALA A 163 -12.69 1.08 9.50
N VAL A 164 -13.62 1.71 10.20
CA VAL A 164 -13.33 2.53 11.39
C VAL A 164 -12.57 1.72 12.44
N SER A 165 -12.99 0.47 12.65
CA SER A 165 -12.36 -0.43 13.61
C SER A 165 -10.92 -0.79 13.27
N ALA A 166 -10.59 -0.93 11.98
CA ALA A 166 -9.24 -1.23 11.54
C ALA A 166 -8.29 -0.05 11.80
N ALA A 167 -8.69 1.16 11.39
CA ALA A 167 -7.94 2.39 11.66
C ALA A 167 -7.76 2.62 13.17
N GLN A 168 -8.82 2.46 13.97
CA GLN A 168 -8.75 2.61 15.43
C GLN A 168 -7.80 1.61 16.09
N ASN A 169 -7.78 0.35 15.64
CA ASN A 169 -6.88 -0.65 16.19
C ASN A 169 -5.42 -0.35 15.85
N ILE A 170 -5.13 0.12 14.63
CA ILE A 170 -3.80 0.59 14.24
C ILE A 170 -3.37 1.76 15.12
N THR A 171 -4.20 2.81 15.23
CA THR A 171 -3.92 3.98 16.06
C THR A 171 -3.65 3.58 17.51
N LYS A 172 -4.49 2.73 18.08
CA LYS A 172 -4.32 2.23 19.45
C LYS A 172 -3.00 1.48 19.64
N CYS A 173 -2.57 0.66 18.68
CA CYS A 173 -1.29 -0.03 18.74
C CYS A 173 -0.11 0.95 18.74
N VAL A 174 -0.16 1.98 17.89
CA VAL A 174 0.88 3.01 17.78
C VAL A 174 0.95 3.86 19.05
N GLU A 175 -0.20 4.34 19.56
CA GLU A 175 -0.28 5.14 20.79
C GLU A 175 0.22 4.39 22.03
N ARG A 176 -0.04 3.07 22.11
CA ARG A 176 0.50 2.23 23.19
C ARG A 176 2.01 2.06 23.16
N CYS A 177 2.66 2.37 22.04
CA CYS A 177 4.11 2.44 21.93
C CYS A 177 4.68 3.81 22.33
N GLY A 178 3.82 4.76 22.77
CA GLY A 178 4.23 6.12 23.12
C GLY A 178 4.38 7.06 21.91
N LEU A 179 3.80 6.69 20.76
CA LEU A 179 3.89 7.43 19.50
C LEU A 179 2.56 8.09 19.14
N GLN A 180 2.61 9.28 18.56
CA GLN A 180 1.46 9.93 17.93
C GLN A 180 1.31 9.48 16.48
N VAL A 181 0.09 9.10 16.07
CA VAL A 181 -0.24 8.97 14.65
C VAL A 181 -0.43 10.37 14.07
N GLN A 182 0.49 10.79 13.19
CA GLN A 182 0.41 12.09 12.52
C GLN A 182 -0.60 12.06 11.38
N ASP A 183 -0.59 10.99 10.60
CA ASP A 183 -1.53 10.74 9.52
C ASP A 183 -1.62 9.24 9.20
N LEU A 184 -2.71 8.82 8.55
CA LEU A 184 -2.92 7.48 8.02
C LEU A 184 -2.86 7.53 6.49
N VAL A 185 -1.85 6.87 5.91
CA VAL A 185 -1.63 6.87 4.46
C VAL A 185 -1.95 5.50 3.89
N LEU A 186 -2.70 5.49 2.79
CA LEU A 186 -2.99 4.26 2.06
C LEU A 186 -1.69 3.71 1.45
N GLU A 187 -1.34 2.47 1.77
CA GLU A 187 -0.02 1.90 1.40
C GLU A 187 0.21 1.88 -0.11
N GLN A 188 -0.77 1.49 -0.93
CA GLN A 188 -0.58 1.50 -2.39
C GLN A 188 -0.36 2.91 -2.99
N LEU A 189 -0.77 3.99 -2.32
CA LEU A 189 -0.40 5.36 -2.74
C LEU A 189 1.02 5.69 -2.34
N ALA A 190 1.44 5.30 -1.13
CA ALA A 190 2.82 5.47 -0.67
C ALA A 190 3.80 4.67 -1.54
N SER A 191 3.48 3.41 -1.86
CA SER A 191 4.26 2.58 -2.77
C SER A 191 4.32 3.22 -4.17
N ALA A 192 3.21 3.74 -4.69
CA ALA A 192 3.17 4.44 -5.97
C ALA A 192 4.07 5.69 -6.01
N ASP A 193 4.07 6.50 -4.95
CA ASP A 193 4.94 7.68 -4.86
C ASP A 193 6.42 7.32 -4.71
N ALA A 194 6.73 6.14 -4.17
CA ALA A 194 8.10 5.65 -4.02
C ALA A 194 8.69 5.07 -5.31
N VAL A 195 7.89 4.39 -6.13
CA VAL A 195 8.42 3.62 -7.28
C VAL A 195 8.01 4.13 -8.65
N LEU A 196 6.91 4.87 -8.78
CA LEU A 196 6.42 5.33 -10.09
C LEU A 196 6.95 6.71 -10.45
N THR A 197 7.35 6.85 -11.70
CA THR A 197 7.68 8.13 -12.32
C THR A 197 6.42 8.90 -12.72
N ALA A 198 6.58 10.22 -12.94
CA ALA A 198 5.49 11.04 -13.45
C ALA A 198 5.02 10.58 -14.84
N ASP A 199 5.94 10.14 -15.71
CA ASP A 199 5.63 9.69 -17.07
C ASP A 199 4.80 8.39 -17.05
N GLU A 200 5.11 7.44 -16.16
CA GLU A 200 4.29 6.23 -15.99
C GLU A 200 2.88 6.56 -15.51
N LYS A 201 2.75 7.48 -14.53
CA LYS A 201 1.44 7.94 -14.05
C LYS A 201 0.66 8.70 -15.14
N GLU A 202 1.35 9.40 -16.04
CA GLU A 202 0.73 10.10 -17.18
C GLU A 202 0.20 9.11 -18.23
N LEU A 203 1.06 8.19 -18.69
CA LEU A 203 0.75 7.24 -19.76
C LEU A 203 -0.31 6.20 -19.36
N GLY A 204 -0.34 5.81 -18.10
CA GLY A 204 -1.20 4.76 -17.58
C GLY A 204 -0.39 3.60 -17.02
N VAL A 205 -0.49 3.35 -15.72
CA VAL A 205 0.27 2.31 -15.02
C VAL A 205 -0.56 1.62 -13.95
N CYS A 206 -0.41 0.30 -13.83
CA CYS A 206 -0.94 -0.50 -12.73
C CYS A 206 0.20 -0.84 -11.78
N LEU A 207 0.15 -0.29 -10.57
CA LEU A 207 1.00 -0.73 -9.48
C LEU A 207 0.36 -1.93 -8.80
N VAL A 208 1.14 -3.00 -8.62
CA VAL A 208 0.75 -4.19 -7.86
C VAL A 208 1.76 -4.39 -6.73
N ASP A 209 1.31 -4.18 -5.50
CA ASP A 209 2.10 -4.40 -4.29
C ASP A 209 1.73 -5.74 -3.66
N ILE A 210 2.59 -6.76 -3.80
CA ILE A 210 2.34 -8.12 -3.31
C ILE A 210 2.97 -8.29 -1.92
N GLY A 211 2.15 -8.08 -0.89
CA GLY A 211 2.57 -8.17 0.50
C GLY A 211 2.55 -9.59 1.08
N GLY A 212 2.49 -9.68 2.41
CA GLY A 212 2.31 -10.95 3.13
C GLY A 212 0.88 -11.47 3.05
N GLY A 213 -0.09 -10.63 3.42
CA GLY A 213 -1.50 -11.03 3.52
C GLY A 213 -2.43 -10.49 2.44
N THR A 214 -2.01 -9.44 1.73
CA THR A 214 -2.79 -8.75 0.69
C THR A 214 -1.91 -8.38 -0.48
N THR A 215 -2.56 -8.31 -1.65
CA THR A 215 -2.00 -7.68 -2.83
C THR A 215 -2.81 -6.42 -3.09
N ASP A 216 -2.14 -5.28 -3.07
CA ASP A 216 -2.76 -3.96 -3.15
C ASP A 216 -2.51 -3.38 -4.56
N ILE A 217 -3.56 -2.81 -5.15
CA ILE A 217 -3.57 -2.34 -6.54
C ILE A 217 -3.88 -0.85 -6.56
N ALA A 218 -3.10 -0.09 -7.32
CA ALA A 218 -3.38 1.29 -7.67
C ALA A 218 -3.18 1.52 -9.16
N ILE A 219 -4.19 2.11 -9.82
CA ILE A 219 -4.14 2.43 -11.24
C ILE A 219 -4.03 3.94 -11.38
N PHE A 220 -3.05 4.39 -12.16
CA PHE A 220 -2.85 5.79 -12.49
C PHE A 220 -3.02 6.01 -13.98
N ARG A 221 -3.54 7.19 -14.36
CA ARG A 221 -3.57 7.69 -15.74
C ARG A 221 -3.79 9.19 -15.77
N ASP A 222 -3.18 9.87 -16.73
CA ASP A 222 -3.18 11.33 -16.87
C ASP A 222 -2.67 12.03 -15.59
N GLY A 223 -1.73 11.38 -14.90
CA GLY A 223 -1.09 11.86 -13.68
C GLY A 223 -1.90 11.68 -12.40
N ALA A 224 -3.09 11.06 -12.46
CA ALA A 224 -3.97 10.88 -11.32
C ALA A 224 -4.37 9.42 -11.08
N VAL A 225 -4.68 9.10 -9.83
CA VAL A 225 -5.22 7.79 -9.43
C VAL A 225 -6.64 7.60 -9.97
N ARG A 226 -6.87 6.54 -10.73
CA ARG A 226 -8.17 6.21 -11.34
C ARG A 226 -8.92 5.13 -10.56
N HIS A 227 -8.18 4.22 -9.92
CA HIS A 227 -8.75 3.10 -9.17
C HIS A 227 -7.79 2.59 -8.10
N THR A 228 -8.36 2.08 -7.01
CA THR A 228 -7.63 1.30 -6.00
C THR A 228 -8.43 0.06 -5.64
N ALA A 229 -7.72 -1.05 -5.41
CA ALA A 229 -8.32 -2.32 -5.00
C ALA A 229 -7.38 -3.13 -4.12
N VAL A 230 -7.93 -4.10 -3.40
CA VAL A 230 -7.17 -5.01 -2.54
C VAL A 230 -7.64 -6.43 -2.79
N ILE A 231 -6.70 -7.33 -3.10
CA ILE A 231 -6.94 -8.77 -3.22
C ILE A 231 -6.42 -9.45 -1.95
N PRO A 232 -7.25 -10.22 -1.22
CA PRO A 232 -6.87 -10.84 0.06
C PRO A 232 -6.06 -12.14 -0.12
N ILE A 233 -5.12 -12.14 -1.07
CA ILE A 233 -4.20 -13.22 -1.45
C ILE A 233 -2.84 -12.59 -1.74
N ALA A 234 -1.77 -13.14 -1.16
CA ALA A 234 -0.39 -12.71 -1.38
C ALA A 234 0.61 -13.80 -0.92
N GLY A 235 1.73 -13.40 -0.32
CA GLY A 235 2.83 -14.30 0.05
C GLY A 235 2.47 -15.41 1.06
N ASP A 236 1.50 -15.21 1.95
CA ASP A 236 1.09 -16.20 2.95
C ASP A 236 0.46 -17.44 2.30
N GLN A 237 -0.29 -17.26 1.21
CA GLN A 237 -0.89 -18.36 0.46
C GLN A 237 0.18 -19.19 -0.24
N VAL A 238 1.19 -18.55 -0.82
CA VAL A 238 2.36 -19.24 -1.41
C VAL A 238 3.05 -20.10 -0.34
N THR A 239 3.30 -19.53 0.83
CA THR A 239 3.93 -20.25 1.94
C THR A 239 3.11 -21.43 2.43
N ASN A 240 1.79 -21.27 2.51
CA ASN A 240 0.89 -22.35 2.90
C ASN A 240 0.87 -23.48 1.86
N ASP A 241 0.86 -23.16 0.57
CA ASP A 241 0.91 -24.16 -0.50
C ASP A 241 2.23 -24.93 -0.49
N ILE A 242 3.36 -24.25 -0.24
CA ILE A 242 4.67 -24.88 -0.04
C ILE A 242 4.64 -25.80 1.19
N ALA A 243 4.11 -25.33 2.33
CA ALA A 243 4.03 -26.13 3.54
C ALA A 243 3.24 -27.43 3.33
N LEU A 244 2.11 -27.35 2.61
CA LEU A 244 1.25 -28.49 2.30
C LEU A 244 1.89 -29.42 1.26
N GLY A 245 2.35 -28.88 0.13
CA GLY A 245 2.95 -29.66 -0.96
C GLY A 245 4.26 -30.33 -0.53
N LEU A 246 5.09 -29.62 0.22
CA LEU A 246 6.36 -30.13 0.73
C LEU A 246 6.26 -30.77 2.12
N ARG A 247 5.07 -30.85 2.73
CA ARG A 247 4.85 -31.45 4.06
C ARG A 247 5.93 -31.01 5.08
N THR A 248 6.18 -29.71 5.10
CA THR A 248 7.20 -29.04 5.93
C THR A 248 6.52 -28.00 6.84
N PRO A 249 7.05 -27.72 8.05
CA PRO A 249 6.46 -26.70 8.92
C PRO A 249 6.34 -25.32 8.23
N PRO A 250 5.31 -24.51 8.51
CA PRO A 250 5.11 -23.21 7.84
C PRO A 250 6.29 -22.24 7.95
N VAL A 251 6.99 -22.26 9.08
CA VAL A 251 8.20 -21.44 9.28
C VAL A 251 9.31 -21.85 8.30
N GLU A 252 9.51 -23.15 8.12
CA GLU A 252 10.49 -23.68 7.16
C GLU A 252 10.03 -23.45 5.71
N ALA A 253 8.73 -23.57 5.43
CA ALA A 253 8.17 -23.24 4.13
C ALA A 253 8.46 -21.78 3.73
N GLU A 254 8.34 -20.84 4.66
CA GLU A 254 8.67 -19.43 4.42
C GLU A 254 10.16 -19.24 4.11
N GLN A 255 11.04 -19.95 4.81
CA GLN A 255 12.48 -19.92 4.53
C GLN A 255 12.78 -20.51 3.16
N ILE A 256 12.18 -21.66 2.82
CA ILE A 256 12.32 -22.31 1.51
C ILE A 256 11.83 -21.37 0.40
N LYS A 257 10.68 -20.70 0.58
CA LYS A 257 10.15 -19.70 -0.36
C LYS A 257 11.18 -18.59 -0.61
N LYS A 258 11.76 -18.03 0.45
CA LYS A 258 12.73 -16.92 0.36
C LYS A 258 14.06 -17.34 -0.27
N LEU A 259 14.56 -18.53 0.07
CA LEU A 259 15.88 -18.99 -0.35
C LEU A 259 15.88 -19.60 -1.75
N TYR A 260 14.82 -20.34 -2.08
CA TYR A 260 14.78 -21.20 -3.28
C TYR A 260 13.59 -20.94 -4.20
N GLY A 261 12.66 -20.07 -3.83
CA GLY A 261 11.46 -19.80 -4.62
C GLY A 261 11.78 -19.31 -6.03
N CYS A 262 10.98 -19.76 -6.99
CA CYS A 262 10.99 -19.27 -8.37
C CYS A 262 9.55 -19.32 -8.89
N ALA A 263 9.06 -18.21 -9.43
CA ALA A 263 7.69 -18.09 -9.91
C ALA A 263 7.51 -18.52 -11.38
N LEU A 264 8.61 -18.87 -12.06
CA LEU A 264 8.61 -19.38 -13.44
C LEU A 264 9.50 -20.62 -13.50
N GLY A 265 8.88 -21.80 -13.50
CA GLY A 265 9.55 -23.10 -13.40
C GLY A 265 10.56 -23.35 -14.52
N ASP A 266 10.35 -22.77 -15.70
CA ASP A 266 11.26 -22.88 -16.85
C ASP A 266 12.66 -22.31 -16.58
N LEU A 267 12.81 -21.43 -15.58
CA LEU A 267 14.11 -20.88 -15.17
C LEU A 267 14.89 -21.81 -14.23
N ILE A 268 14.28 -22.91 -13.79
CA ILE A 268 14.90 -23.85 -12.83
C ILE A 268 15.70 -24.91 -13.58
N GLU A 269 16.99 -24.98 -13.27
CA GLU A 269 17.90 -26.01 -13.79
C GLU A 269 17.39 -27.42 -13.46
N GLN A 270 17.65 -28.40 -14.34
CA GLN A 270 17.11 -29.76 -14.21
C GLN A 270 17.62 -30.49 -12.95
N ASP A 271 18.89 -30.26 -12.60
CA ASP A 271 19.58 -30.98 -11.52
C ASP A 271 19.67 -30.17 -10.21
N ASP A 272 18.94 -29.06 -10.09
CA ASP A 272 18.91 -28.25 -8.87
C ASP A 272 18.08 -28.94 -7.78
N GLU A 273 18.69 -29.15 -6.62
CA GLU A 273 18.12 -29.86 -5.48
C GLU A 273 18.18 -29.01 -4.21
N ILE A 274 17.14 -29.12 -3.38
CA ILE A 274 17.01 -28.34 -2.15
C ILE A 274 16.74 -29.23 -0.94
N PRO A 275 17.32 -28.89 0.24
CA PRO A 275 16.99 -29.55 1.48
C PRO A 275 15.63 -29.07 2.00
N VAL A 276 14.79 -30.02 2.41
CA VAL A 276 13.45 -29.77 2.94
C VAL A 276 13.31 -30.46 4.30
N PRO A 277 13.18 -29.69 5.39
CA PRO A 277 12.81 -30.25 6.69
C PRO A 277 11.47 -30.98 6.62
N SER A 278 11.36 -32.12 7.29
CA SER A 278 10.10 -32.86 7.37
C SER A 278 9.33 -32.49 8.64
N VAL A 279 8.00 -32.61 8.60
CA VAL A 279 7.17 -32.46 9.81
C VAL A 279 7.41 -33.63 10.78
N GLY A 280 7.51 -33.30 12.08
CA GLY A 280 7.65 -34.28 13.17
C GLY A 280 9.10 -34.74 13.35
N THR A 281 9.29 -36.03 13.64
CA THR A 281 10.62 -36.63 13.87
C THR A 281 11.24 -37.25 12.61
N ARG A 282 10.64 -37.00 11.44
CA ARG A 282 11.14 -37.54 10.17
C ARG A 282 12.43 -36.80 9.77
N PRO A 283 13.41 -37.51 9.17
CA PRO A 283 14.62 -36.86 8.71
C PRO A 283 14.30 -35.84 7.60
N PRO A 284 15.13 -34.79 7.44
CA PRO A 284 15.09 -33.92 6.28
C PRO A 284 15.25 -34.73 4.99
N ARG A 285 14.64 -34.23 3.92
CA ARG A 285 14.68 -34.85 2.60
C ARG A 285 15.24 -33.88 1.58
N THR A 286 15.94 -34.40 0.58
CA THR A 286 16.34 -33.61 -0.58
C THR A 286 15.32 -33.84 -1.69
N ILE A 287 14.91 -32.77 -2.36
CA ILE A 287 13.99 -32.83 -3.49
C ILE A 287 14.51 -31.96 -4.63
N SER A 288 14.09 -32.25 -5.86
CA SER A 288 14.31 -31.32 -6.97
C SER A 288 13.61 -29.99 -6.69
N ARG A 289 14.31 -28.88 -6.93
CA ARG A 289 13.77 -27.52 -6.83
C ARG A 289 12.61 -27.29 -7.80
N ARG A 290 12.51 -28.06 -8.89
CA ARG A 290 11.36 -28.01 -9.82
C ARG A 290 10.03 -28.26 -9.11
N ILE A 291 10.01 -29.16 -8.14
CA ILE A 291 8.81 -29.43 -7.34
C ILE A 291 8.36 -28.19 -6.57
N LEU A 292 9.29 -27.34 -6.12
CA LEU A 292 8.96 -26.06 -5.50
C LEU A 292 8.37 -25.08 -6.53
N GLY A 293 8.96 -25.02 -7.73
CA GLY A 293 8.43 -24.23 -8.86
C GLY A 293 6.99 -24.63 -9.23
N ASP A 294 6.73 -25.94 -9.34
CA ASP A 294 5.41 -26.51 -9.65
C ASP A 294 4.33 -26.16 -8.60
N ILE A 295 4.73 -25.73 -7.39
CA ILE A 295 3.84 -25.25 -6.34
C ILE A 295 3.66 -23.73 -6.42
N ILE A 296 4.74 -22.97 -6.61
CA ILE A 296 4.72 -21.51 -6.59
C ILE A 296 4.07 -20.93 -7.85
N GLU A 297 4.47 -21.42 -9.02
CA GLU A 297 4.05 -20.85 -10.31
C GLU A 297 2.51 -20.83 -10.47
N PRO A 298 1.75 -21.92 -10.21
CA PRO A 298 0.29 -21.89 -10.32
C PRO A 298 -0.36 -20.88 -9.37
N ARG A 299 0.18 -20.70 -8.15
CA ARG A 299 -0.34 -19.72 -7.19
C ARG A 299 -0.11 -18.29 -7.64
N ILE A 300 1.07 -18.00 -8.19
CA ILE A 300 1.37 -16.66 -8.72
C ILE A 300 0.55 -16.39 -9.98
N LYS A 301 0.35 -17.39 -10.84
CA LYS A 301 -0.55 -17.29 -11.99
C LYS A 301 -1.99 -16.99 -11.57
N GLU A 302 -2.53 -17.70 -10.58
CA GLU A 302 -3.86 -17.43 -10.04
C GLU A 302 -3.97 -15.99 -9.51
N LEU A 303 -2.94 -15.49 -8.80
CA LEU A 303 -2.92 -14.11 -8.33
C LEU A 303 -2.99 -13.10 -9.50
N PHE A 304 -2.20 -13.31 -10.56
CA PHE A 304 -2.26 -12.45 -11.75
C PHE A 304 -3.58 -12.54 -12.52
N GLU A 305 -4.21 -13.72 -12.56
CA GLU A 305 -5.56 -13.87 -13.13
C GLU A 305 -6.59 -13.05 -12.34
N LEU A 306 -6.48 -12.99 -11.01
CA LEU A 306 -7.35 -12.17 -10.16
C LEU A 306 -7.09 -10.67 -10.36
N ILE A 307 -5.83 -10.26 -10.48
CA ILE A 307 -5.45 -8.87 -10.80
C ILE A 307 -6.05 -8.48 -12.15
N GLN A 308 -5.87 -9.31 -13.18
CA GLN A 308 -6.44 -9.07 -14.51
C GLN A 308 -7.97 -9.02 -14.47
N ALA A 309 -8.62 -9.89 -13.71
CA ALA A 309 -10.07 -9.87 -13.54
C ALA A 309 -10.56 -8.55 -12.92
N GLU A 310 -9.82 -8.00 -11.96
CA GLU A 310 -10.12 -6.69 -11.36
C GLU A 310 -9.96 -5.53 -12.36
N LEU A 311 -8.89 -5.54 -13.16
CA LEU A 311 -8.68 -4.56 -14.24
C LEU A 311 -9.81 -4.60 -15.28
N ARG A 312 -10.24 -5.80 -15.68
CA ARG A 312 -11.38 -6.00 -16.60
C ARG A 312 -12.68 -5.48 -16.04
N ARG A 313 -13.00 -5.88 -14.81
CA ARG A 313 -14.24 -5.51 -14.11
C ARG A 313 -14.41 -4.00 -14.01
N THR A 314 -13.30 -3.28 -13.91
CA THR A 314 -13.27 -1.82 -13.71
C THR A 314 -13.06 -1.04 -15.01
N GLY A 315 -12.81 -1.73 -16.13
CA GLY A 315 -12.62 -1.12 -17.45
C GLY A 315 -11.24 -0.51 -17.67
N TYR A 316 -10.26 -0.82 -16.83
CA TYR A 316 -8.91 -0.25 -16.89
C TYR A 316 -7.87 -1.16 -17.58
N GLU A 317 -8.23 -2.38 -17.99
CA GLU A 317 -7.27 -3.31 -18.63
C GLU A 317 -6.58 -2.68 -19.85
N ASP A 318 -7.35 -2.06 -20.75
CA ASP A 318 -6.81 -1.40 -21.95
C ASP A 318 -6.18 -0.02 -21.68
N MET A 319 -6.26 0.46 -20.43
CA MET A 319 -5.79 1.80 -20.05
C MET A 319 -4.38 1.79 -19.47
N VAL A 320 -3.82 0.61 -19.20
CA VAL A 320 -2.52 0.41 -18.58
C VAL A 320 -1.49 0.15 -19.69
N ALA A 321 -0.63 1.14 -19.96
CA ALA A 321 0.39 1.05 -21.01
C ALA A 321 1.69 0.39 -20.49
N ALA A 322 1.88 0.36 -19.17
CA ALA A 322 3.03 -0.23 -18.48
C ALA A 322 2.64 -0.72 -17.08
N GLY A 323 3.49 -1.55 -16.47
CA GLY A 323 3.31 -2.02 -15.09
C GLY A 323 2.64 -3.39 -15.00
N VAL A 324 3.45 -4.36 -14.56
CA VAL A 324 3.13 -5.51 -13.71
C VAL A 324 4.38 -5.78 -12.88
#